data_AF-A0ABD7U2G1-F1
#
_entry.id   AF-A0ABD7U2G1-F1
#
_cell.length_a   1.000
_cell.length_b   1.000
_cell.length_c   1.000
_cell.angle_alpha   90.00
_cell.angle_beta   90.00
_cell.angle_gamma   90.00
#
_symmetry.space_group_name_H-M   'P 1'
#
loop_
_entity.id
_entity.type
_entity.pdbx_description
1 polymer ?
#
loop_
_entity_poly.entity_id
_entity_poly.type
_entity_poly.pdbx_seq_one_letter_code
_entity_poly.pdbx_strand_id
1 'polypeptide(L)'
;MNESTRLLYKCIEGRYVKVTWSHKIQEIQGDIYLEKDRCVKNITCWLSVLTTGGALSSILSFIEPQISGSITAFLAILLSYFTVRYKDGQLEEKAKLNNNFAAKLHDLRNKYESLMTDILAGLLNDNEIVDKRNELREEEDLLYIKAPHTFPAAVKRAEKALRTNKESTTEEDEIDAIVPKDLIVH
;
A
#
# COMPACT_ATOMS: atom_id res chain seq x y z
N MET A 1 5.06 -34.87 -11.98
CA MET A 1 3.94 -34.33 -11.18
C MET A 1 2.64 -34.83 -11.79
N ASN A 2 1.74 -35.38 -10.98
CA ASN A 2 0.45 -35.89 -11.46
C ASN A 2 -0.48 -34.73 -11.83
N GLU A 3 -1.52 -34.99 -12.62
CA GLU A 3 -2.46 -33.97 -13.08
C GLU A 3 -3.16 -33.25 -11.91
N SER A 4 -3.57 -34.01 -10.88
CA SER A 4 -4.14 -33.48 -9.64
C SER A 4 -3.19 -32.50 -8.94
N THR A 5 -1.94 -32.90 -8.72
CA THR A 5 -0.91 -32.04 -8.10
C THR A 5 -0.65 -30.78 -8.92
N ARG A 6 -0.69 -30.87 -10.27
CA ARG A 6 -0.56 -29.70 -11.15
C ARG A 6 -1.68 -28.69 -10.97
N LEU A 7 -2.93 -29.15 -10.84
CA LEU A 7 -4.08 -28.29 -10.59
C LEU A 7 -3.99 -27.62 -9.22
N LEU A 8 -3.58 -28.37 -8.19
CA LEU A 8 -3.35 -27.83 -6.84
C LEU A 8 -2.26 -26.76 -6.84
N TYR A 9 -1.14 -27.02 -7.53
CA TYR A 9 -0.04 -26.08 -7.66
C TYR A 9 -0.48 -24.77 -8.33
N LYS A 10 -1.15 -24.84 -9.49
CA LYS A 10 -1.68 -23.64 -10.18
C LYS A 10 -2.63 -22.83 -9.30
N CYS A 11 -3.46 -23.49 -8.50
CA CYS A 11 -4.34 -22.81 -7.56
C CYS A 11 -3.55 -22.02 -6.51
N ILE A 12 -2.49 -22.62 -5.94
CA ILE A 12 -1.62 -21.98 -4.95
C ILE A 12 -0.83 -20.83 -5.57
N GLU A 13 -0.28 -21.02 -6.78
CA GLU A 13 0.42 -19.99 -7.55
C GLU A 13 -0.47 -18.76 -7.79
N GLY A 14 -1.72 -18.96 -8.22
CA GLY A 14 -2.66 -17.85 -8.41
C GLY A 14 -2.95 -17.06 -7.12
N ARG A 15 -2.87 -17.71 -5.95
CA ARG A 15 -3.00 -17.02 -4.65
C ARG A 15 -1.72 -16.28 -4.28
N TYR A 16 -0.56 -16.89 -4.49
CA TYR A 16 0.74 -16.23 -4.31
C TYR A 16 0.82 -14.91 -5.09
N VAL A 17 0.38 -14.91 -6.36
CA VAL A 17 0.33 -13.70 -7.20
C VAL A 17 -0.60 -12.66 -6.58
N LYS A 18 -1.83 -13.03 -6.22
CA LYS A 18 -2.79 -12.09 -5.60
C LYS A 18 -2.27 -11.49 -4.30
N VAL A 19 -1.64 -12.29 -3.44
CA VAL A 19 -1.03 -11.81 -2.18
C VAL A 19 0.14 -10.86 -2.49
N THR A 20 0.95 -11.14 -3.51
CA THR A 20 2.04 -10.25 -3.94
C THR A 20 1.54 -8.89 -4.40
N TRP A 21 0.45 -8.88 -5.19
CA TRP A 21 -0.22 -7.65 -5.60
C TRP A 21 -0.74 -6.86 -4.39
N SER A 22 -1.50 -7.51 -3.50
CA SER A 22 -2.01 -6.88 -2.29
C SER A 22 -0.90 -6.34 -1.39
N HIS A 23 0.20 -7.09 -1.25
CA HIS A 23 1.38 -6.69 -0.49
C HIS A 23 1.93 -5.36 -1.04
N LYS A 24 2.19 -5.30 -2.35
CA LYS A 24 2.77 -4.11 -2.98
C LYS A 24 1.86 -2.89 -2.92
N ILE A 25 0.55 -3.09 -3.10
CA ILE A 25 -0.45 -2.01 -2.99
C ILE A 25 -0.41 -1.41 -1.58
N GLN A 26 -0.26 -2.23 -0.55
CA GLN A 26 -0.27 -1.81 0.84
C GLN A 26 1.03 -1.07 1.22
N GLU A 27 2.19 -1.54 0.75
CA GLU A 27 3.46 -0.78 0.89
C GLU A 27 3.35 0.62 0.29
N ILE A 28 2.89 0.70 -0.97
CA ILE A 28 2.76 1.98 -1.69
C ILE A 28 1.70 2.88 -1.04
N GLN A 29 0.64 2.31 -0.49
CA GLN A 29 -0.34 3.09 0.26
C GLN A 29 0.28 3.71 1.52
N GLY A 30 1.16 2.98 2.22
CA GLY A 30 1.96 3.49 3.31
C GLY A 30 2.85 4.66 2.87
N ASP A 31 3.55 4.50 1.76
CA ASP A 31 4.41 5.55 1.18
C ASP A 31 3.63 6.81 0.82
N ILE A 32 2.44 6.67 0.20
CA ILE A 32 1.55 7.80 -0.11
C ILE A 32 1.18 8.57 1.15
N TYR A 33 0.89 7.88 2.26
CA TYR A 33 0.59 8.55 3.52
C TYR A 33 1.80 9.29 4.08
N LEU A 34 3.00 8.72 4.00
CA LEU A 34 4.25 9.37 4.44
C LEU A 34 4.65 10.57 3.56
N GLU A 35 4.45 10.47 2.24
CA GLU A 35 4.62 11.61 1.32
C GLU A 35 3.66 12.75 1.67
N LYS A 36 2.39 12.41 1.91
CA LYS A 36 1.37 13.40 2.28
C LYS A 36 1.68 14.04 3.64
N ASP A 37 2.13 13.26 4.61
CA ASP A 37 2.54 13.74 5.93
C ASP A 37 3.69 14.75 5.83
N ARG A 38 4.75 14.40 5.09
CA ARG A 38 5.87 15.30 4.81
C ARG A 38 5.43 16.60 4.15
N CYS A 39 4.54 16.52 3.16
CA CYS A 39 3.99 17.69 2.48
C CYS A 39 3.22 18.60 3.44
N VAL A 40 2.32 18.04 4.25
CA VAL A 40 1.53 18.80 5.24
C VAL A 40 2.44 19.45 6.27
N LYS A 41 3.41 18.72 6.84
CA LYS A 41 4.36 19.27 7.81
C LYS A 41 5.19 20.41 7.23
N ASN A 42 5.64 20.28 5.98
CA ASN A 42 6.38 21.33 5.29
C ASN A 42 5.50 22.59 5.10
N ILE A 43 4.26 22.43 4.63
CA ILE A 43 3.31 23.55 4.48
C ILE A 43 3.05 24.25 5.82
N THR A 44 2.74 23.47 6.86
CA THR A 44 2.50 24.02 8.22
C THR A 44 3.73 24.74 8.76
N CYS A 45 4.94 24.21 8.53
CA CYS A 45 6.19 24.86 8.90
C CYS A 45 6.35 26.22 8.20
N TRP A 46 6.21 26.25 6.87
CA TRP A 46 6.31 27.49 6.09
C TRP A 46 5.24 28.52 6.51
N LEU A 47 4.00 28.09 6.70
CA LEU A 47 2.92 28.96 7.17
C LEU A 47 3.19 29.50 8.59
N SER A 48 3.78 28.70 9.48
CA SER A 48 4.16 29.11 10.83
C SER A 48 5.26 30.18 10.81
N VAL A 49 6.31 29.96 9.99
CA VAL A 49 7.39 30.94 9.79
C VAL A 49 6.83 32.25 9.21
N LEU A 50 5.94 32.18 8.21
CA LEU A 50 5.31 33.36 7.62
C LEU A 50 4.35 34.07 8.57
N THR A 51 3.68 33.37 9.48
CA THR A 51 2.75 33.99 10.45
C THR A 51 3.48 34.60 11.64
N THR A 52 4.75 34.24 11.88
CA THR A 52 5.56 34.81 12.97
C THR A 52 5.87 36.28 12.69
N GLY A 53 5.30 37.17 13.51
CA GLY A 53 5.22 38.61 13.24
C GLY A 53 6.53 39.35 12.92
N GLY A 54 7.70 38.83 13.30
CA GLY A 54 9.00 39.44 13.00
C GLY A 54 9.44 39.30 11.54
N ALA A 55 9.17 38.17 10.90
CA ALA A 55 9.56 37.93 9.51
C ALA A 55 8.61 38.65 8.53
N LEU A 56 7.31 38.60 8.83
CA LEU A 56 6.28 39.15 7.96
C LEU A 56 6.26 40.68 7.97
N SER A 57 6.47 41.31 9.14
CA SER A 57 6.53 42.79 9.26
C SER A 57 7.73 43.39 8.52
N SER A 58 8.86 42.69 8.50
CA SER A 58 10.06 43.12 7.78
C SER A 58 9.87 43.06 6.26
N ILE A 59 9.23 41.99 5.76
CA ILE A 59 8.98 41.76 4.32
C ILE A 59 7.86 42.66 3.78
N LEU A 60 6.79 42.88 4.55
CA LEU A 60 5.64 43.72 4.16
C LEU A 60 5.77 45.19 4.59
N SER A 61 6.97 45.63 4.98
CA SER A 61 7.23 47.03 5.37
C SER A 61 6.89 48.07 4.28
N PHE A 62 6.85 47.65 3.01
CA PHE A 62 6.50 48.49 1.86
C PHE A 62 5.01 48.46 1.47
N ILE A 63 4.18 47.68 2.16
CA ILE A 63 2.75 47.48 1.85
C ILE A 63 1.89 48.20 2.91
N GLU A 64 0.72 48.70 2.50
CA GLU A 64 -0.21 49.35 3.41
C GLU A 64 -0.59 48.45 4.61
N PRO A 65 -0.66 48.98 5.84
CA PRO A 65 -0.93 48.21 7.06
C PRO A 65 -2.24 47.40 7.04
N GLN A 66 -3.25 47.89 6.31
CA GLN A 66 -4.53 47.20 6.18
C GLN A 66 -4.42 45.93 5.31
N ILE A 67 -3.66 46.01 4.21
CA ILE A 67 -3.41 44.90 3.30
C ILE A 67 -2.52 43.85 3.98
N SER A 68 -1.50 44.28 4.72
CA SER A 68 -0.63 43.35 5.46
C SER A 68 -1.37 42.62 6.58
N GLY A 69 -2.30 43.28 7.26
CA GLY A 69 -3.20 42.66 8.24
C GLY A 69 -4.08 41.57 7.63
N SER A 70 -4.69 41.83 6.46
CA SER A 70 -5.53 40.83 5.77
C SER A 70 -4.74 39.61 5.31
N ILE A 71 -3.53 39.79 4.79
CA ILE A 71 -2.65 38.68 4.37
C ILE A 71 -2.27 37.81 5.59
N THR A 72 -1.89 38.45 6.70
CA THR A 72 -1.53 37.74 7.94
C THR A 72 -2.70 36.92 8.47
N ALA A 73 -3.91 37.51 8.51
CA ALA A 73 -5.11 36.81 8.95
C ALA A 73 -5.44 35.60 8.05
N PHE A 74 -5.30 35.75 6.73
CA PHE A 74 -5.51 34.65 5.79
C PHE A 74 -4.51 33.50 6.00
N LEU A 75 -3.22 33.82 6.16
CA LEU A 75 -2.18 32.81 6.43
C LEU A 75 -2.43 32.07 7.76
N ALA A 76 -2.88 32.79 8.80
CA ALA A 76 -3.22 32.20 10.09
C ALA A 76 -4.44 31.26 10.00
N ILE A 77 -5.47 31.64 9.24
CA ILE A 77 -6.63 30.76 8.97
C ILE A 77 -6.17 29.49 8.25
N LEU A 78 -5.31 29.62 7.23
CA LEU A 78 -4.79 28.49 6.49
C LEU A 78 -3.95 27.56 7.38
N LEU A 79 -3.08 28.12 8.22
CA LEU A 79 -2.30 27.38 9.21
C LEU A 79 -3.19 26.63 10.19
N SER A 80 -4.24 27.28 10.69
CA SER A 80 -5.22 26.65 11.58
C SER A 80 -5.98 25.54 10.87
N TYR A 81 -6.35 25.71 9.60
CA TYR A 81 -7.00 24.68 8.81
C TYR A 81 -6.13 23.43 8.68
N PHE A 82 -4.85 23.58 8.31
CA PHE A 82 -3.94 22.43 8.18
C PHE A 82 -3.71 21.72 9.52
N THR A 83 -3.48 22.48 10.60
CA THR A 83 -3.27 21.94 11.95
C THR A 83 -4.49 21.17 12.47
N VAL A 84 -5.71 21.69 12.26
CA VAL A 84 -6.95 21.01 12.69
C VAL A 84 -7.27 19.82 11.80
N ARG A 85 -7.11 19.97 10.47
CA ARG A 85 -7.47 18.93 9.51
C ARG A 85 -6.55 17.73 9.57
N TYR A 86 -5.27 17.97 9.82
CA TYR A 86 -4.24 16.94 9.91
C TYR A 86 -3.67 16.95 11.32
N LYS A 87 -4.39 16.27 12.21
CA LYS A 87 -3.91 16.04 13.57
C LYS A 87 -2.54 15.38 13.49
N ASP A 88 -1.63 15.87 14.33
CA ASP A 88 -0.25 15.42 14.34
C ASP A 88 -0.17 13.88 14.48
N GLY A 89 0.65 13.26 13.63
CA GLY A 89 0.85 11.81 13.60
C GLY A 89 -0.29 10.98 12.99
N GLN A 90 -1.44 11.55 12.60
CA GLN A 90 -2.55 10.75 12.06
C GLN A 90 -2.18 10.06 10.73
N LEU A 91 -1.45 10.75 9.84
CA LEU A 91 -1.03 10.17 8.56
C LEU A 91 0.07 9.13 8.77
N GLU A 92 0.99 9.35 9.72
CA GLU A 92 1.98 8.36 10.12
C GLU A 92 1.35 7.09 10.71
N GLU A 93 0.31 7.23 11.54
CA GLU A 93 -0.42 6.09 12.08
C GLU A 93 -1.06 5.26 10.98
N LYS A 94 -1.71 5.92 10.01
CA LYS A 94 -2.24 5.24 8.81
C LYS A 94 -1.14 4.55 8.02
N ALA A 95 -0.01 5.23 7.78
CA ALA A 95 1.13 4.61 7.11
C ALA A 95 1.63 3.37 7.85
N LYS A 96 1.75 3.43 9.18
CA LYS A 96 2.14 2.29 10.02
C LYS A 96 1.15 1.13 9.92
N LEU A 97 -0.16 1.41 9.89
CA LEU A 97 -1.19 0.37 9.71
C LEU A 97 -1.03 -0.35 8.36
N ASN A 98 -0.86 0.40 7.27
CA ASN A 98 -0.62 -0.16 5.94
C ASN A 98 0.70 -0.96 5.88
N ASN A 99 1.79 -0.43 6.45
CA ASN A 99 3.09 -1.12 6.48
C ASN A 99 3.07 -2.40 7.32
N ASN A 100 2.41 -2.37 8.49
CA ASN A 100 2.24 -3.56 9.33
C ASN A 100 1.40 -4.63 8.62
N PHE A 101 0.38 -4.22 7.88
CA PHE A 101 -0.42 -5.14 7.08
C PHE A 101 0.37 -5.70 5.89
N ALA A 102 1.16 -4.86 5.20
CA ALA A 102 2.07 -5.28 4.15
C ALA A 102 3.08 -6.33 4.67
N ALA A 103 3.70 -6.11 5.83
CA ALA A 103 4.62 -7.08 6.44
C ALA A 103 3.96 -8.45 6.69
N LYS A 104 2.68 -8.48 7.09
CA LYS A 104 1.94 -9.74 7.26
C LYS A 104 1.64 -10.41 5.91
N LEU A 105 1.30 -9.63 4.88
CA LEU A 105 1.13 -10.17 3.53
C LEU A 105 2.45 -10.71 2.97
N HIS A 106 3.58 -10.09 3.30
CA HIS A 106 4.90 -10.57 2.93
C HIS A 106 5.19 -11.95 3.56
N ASP A 107 4.90 -12.13 4.85
CA ASP A 107 5.02 -13.44 5.52
C ASP A 107 4.12 -14.50 4.86
N LEU A 108 2.85 -14.16 4.62
CA LEU A 108 1.89 -15.06 3.94
C LEU A 108 2.37 -15.43 2.52
N ARG A 109 2.93 -14.46 1.78
CA ARG A 109 3.52 -14.69 0.47
C ARG A 109 4.67 -15.69 0.55
N ASN A 110 5.59 -15.52 1.51
CA ASN A 110 6.73 -16.42 1.68
C ASN A 110 6.29 -17.84 2.10
N LYS A 111 5.20 -17.97 2.86
CA LYS A 111 4.58 -19.27 3.18
C LYS A 111 4.04 -19.96 1.94
N TYR A 112 3.35 -19.24 1.06
CA TYR A 112 2.90 -19.79 -0.23
C TYR A 112 4.07 -20.20 -1.14
N GLU A 113 5.13 -19.38 -1.20
CA GLU A 113 6.34 -19.70 -1.96
C GLU A 113 7.03 -20.98 -1.45
N SER A 114 7.11 -21.12 -0.12
CA SER A 114 7.65 -22.31 0.52
C SER A 114 6.81 -23.55 0.20
N LEU A 115 5.48 -23.45 0.29
CA LEU A 115 4.56 -24.53 -0.08
C LEU A 115 4.71 -24.92 -1.57
N MET A 116 4.81 -23.94 -2.47
CA MET A 116 5.07 -24.20 -3.89
C MET A 116 6.39 -24.94 -4.10
N THR A 117 7.44 -24.57 -3.37
CA THR A 117 8.75 -25.20 -3.42
C THR A 117 8.68 -26.65 -2.94
N ASP A 118 8.00 -26.91 -1.81
CA ASP A 118 7.81 -28.26 -1.26
C ASP A 118 7.06 -29.20 -2.22
N ILE A 119 6.06 -28.66 -2.94
CA ILE A 119 5.31 -29.39 -3.97
C ILE A 119 6.22 -29.77 -5.14
N LEU A 120 7.02 -28.82 -5.65
CA LEU A 120 7.93 -29.09 -6.76
C LEU A 120 9.06 -30.04 -6.37
N ALA A 121 9.50 -30.02 -5.12
CA ALA A 121 10.47 -30.95 -4.56
C ALA A 121 9.89 -32.36 -4.33
N GLY A 122 8.58 -32.56 -4.51
CA GLY A 122 7.92 -33.85 -4.33
C GLY A 122 7.90 -34.33 -2.88
N LEU A 123 8.00 -33.40 -1.92
CA LEU A 123 8.04 -33.70 -0.49
C LEU A 123 6.66 -33.94 0.12
N LEU A 124 5.59 -33.57 -0.61
CA LEU A 124 4.21 -33.61 -0.13
C LEU A 124 3.34 -34.47 -1.05
N ASN A 125 2.42 -35.21 -0.45
CA ASN A 125 1.33 -35.88 -1.17
C ASN A 125 0.12 -34.94 -1.37
N ASP A 126 -0.80 -35.30 -2.27
CA ASP A 126 -1.95 -34.45 -2.62
C ASP A 126 -2.83 -34.07 -1.42
N ASN A 127 -2.99 -34.95 -0.43
CA ASN A 127 -3.78 -34.63 0.77
C ASN A 127 -3.07 -33.60 1.66
N GLU A 128 -1.76 -33.76 1.87
CA GLU A 128 -0.95 -32.80 2.64
C GLU A 128 -0.93 -31.41 1.97
N ILE A 129 -0.90 -31.36 0.64
CA ILE A 129 -1.00 -30.12 -0.13
C ILE A 129 -2.34 -29.43 0.11
N VAL A 130 -3.44 -30.20 0.08
CA VAL A 130 -4.79 -29.69 0.32
C VAL A 130 -4.92 -29.13 1.73
N ASP A 131 -4.40 -29.84 2.73
CA ASP A 131 -4.47 -29.44 4.14
C ASP A 131 -3.68 -28.15 4.39
N LYS A 132 -2.41 -28.08 3.96
CA LYS A 132 -1.59 -26.86 4.06
C LYS A 132 -2.20 -25.68 3.31
N ARG A 133 -2.76 -25.91 2.13
CA ARG A 133 -3.45 -24.85 1.36
C ARG A 133 -4.68 -24.33 2.12
N ASN A 134 -5.44 -25.20 2.78
CA ASN A 134 -6.61 -24.81 3.55
C ASN A 134 -6.21 -24.02 4.81
N GLU A 135 -5.14 -24.41 5.48
CA GLU A 135 -4.57 -23.66 6.62
C GLU A 135 -4.16 -22.24 6.19
N LEU A 136 -3.35 -22.12 5.11
CA LEU A 136 -2.97 -20.81 4.57
C LEU A 136 -4.17 -20.01 4.09
N ARG A 137 -5.24 -20.68 3.63
CA ARG A 137 -6.48 -20.00 3.25
C ARG A 137 -7.15 -19.33 4.43
N GLU A 138 -7.26 -20.03 5.55
CA GLU A 138 -7.87 -19.50 6.76
C GLU A 138 -7.04 -18.35 7.33
N GLU A 139 -5.70 -18.47 7.30
CA GLU A 139 -4.80 -17.37 7.68
C GLU A 139 -5.01 -16.15 6.76
N GLU A 140 -5.10 -16.36 5.45
CA GLU A 140 -5.37 -15.31 4.48
C GLU A 140 -6.70 -14.61 4.78
N ASP A 141 -7.79 -15.36 4.94
CA ASP A 141 -9.12 -14.80 5.20
C ASP A 141 -9.13 -13.96 6.49
N LEU A 142 -8.51 -14.45 7.56
CA LEU A 142 -8.36 -13.74 8.83
C LEU A 142 -7.54 -12.46 8.71
N LEU A 143 -6.53 -12.47 7.85
CA LEU A 143 -5.72 -11.30 7.56
C LEU A 143 -6.54 -10.24 6.82
N TYR A 144 -7.19 -10.60 5.71
CA TYR A 144 -7.92 -9.66 4.86
C TYR A 144 -9.13 -8.99 5.55
N ILE A 145 -9.74 -9.62 6.57
CA ILE A 145 -10.76 -8.97 7.42
C ILE A 145 -10.24 -7.66 8.04
N LYS A 146 -8.93 -7.56 8.29
CA LYS A 146 -8.27 -6.41 8.90
C LYS A 146 -7.57 -5.51 7.88
N ALA A 147 -7.90 -5.64 6.60
CA ALA A 147 -7.25 -4.88 5.54
C ALA A 147 -7.46 -3.36 5.70
N PRO A 148 -6.39 -2.56 5.79
CA PRO A 148 -6.50 -1.11 5.81
C PRO A 148 -6.90 -0.60 4.43
N HIS A 149 -7.60 0.54 4.41
CA HIS A 149 -8.11 1.16 3.20
C HIS A 149 -6.98 1.56 2.24
N THR A 150 -7.19 1.31 0.95
CA THR A 150 -6.29 1.67 -0.15
C THR A 150 -6.99 2.57 -1.16
N PHE A 151 -6.23 3.44 -1.84
CA PHE A 151 -6.75 4.33 -2.88
C PHE A 151 -6.38 3.83 -4.27
N PRO A 152 -7.15 4.18 -5.32
CA PRO A 152 -6.81 3.84 -6.71
C PRO A 152 -5.42 4.32 -7.14
N ALA A 153 -4.94 5.43 -6.55
CA ALA A 153 -3.58 5.93 -6.76
C ALA A 153 -2.50 4.93 -6.30
N ALA A 154 -2.74 4.19 -5.21
CA ALA A 154 -1.83 3.16 -4.73
C ALA A 154 -1.81 1.96 -5.69
N VAL A 155 -2.99 1.55 -6.18
CA VAL A 155 -3.11 0.46 -7.17
C VAL A 155 -2.33 0.79 -8.45
N LYS A 156 -2.54 1.99 -9.01
CA LYS A 156 -1.84 2.42 -10.23
C LYS A 156 -0.32 2.52 -10.05
N ARG A 157 0.13 3.00 -8.89
CA ARG A 157 1.57 3.07 -8.56
C ARG A 157 2.14 1.65 -8.37
N ALA A 158 1.39 0.74 -7.76
CA ALA A 158 1.79 -0.66 -7.59
C ALA A 158 1.89 -1.38 -8.92
N GLU A 159 0.89 -1.23 -9.79
CA GLU A 159 0.91 -1.75 -11.15
C GLU A 159 2.14 -1.28 -11.92
N LYS A 160 2.45 0.03 -11.83
CA LYS A 160 3.67 0.57 -12.45
C LYS A 160 4.94 -0.04 -11.86
N ALA A 161 5.04 -0.17 -10.53
CA ALA A 161 6.21 -0.74 -9.87
C ALA A 161 6.42 -2.21 -10.25
N LEU A 162 5.35 -3.01 -10.22
CA LEU A 162 5.39 -4.43 -10.54
C LEU A 162 5.76 -4.66 -12.01
N ARG A 163 5.17 -3.91 -12.96
CA ARG A 163 5.43 -4.05 -14.40
C ARG A 163 6.74 -3.41 -14.88
N THR A 164 7.16 -2.27 -14.32
CA THR A 164 8.30 -1.50 -14.83
C THR A 164 9.62 -1.90 -14.16
N ASN A 165 9.61 -2.18 -12.84
CA ASN A 165 10.84 -2.52 -12.12
C ASN A 165 11.15 -4.03 -12.15
N LYS A 166 10.32 -4.85 -12.82
CA LYS A 166 10.39 -6.32 -12.77
C LYS A 166 10.42 -6.88 -11.34
N GLU A 167 9.92 -6.10 -10.36
CA GLU A 167 9.73 -6.57 -8.98
C GLU A 167 8.59 -7.60 -8.91
N SER A 168 7.74 -7.64 -9.95
CA SER A 168 6.95 -8.81 -10.32
C SER A 168 7.47 -9.30 -11.66
N THR A 169 7.92 -10.55 -11.74
CA THR A 169 8.30 -11.21 -13.01
C THR A 169 7.07 -11.64 -13.79
N THR A 170 6.07 -10.78 -13.93
CA THR A 170 4.84 -11.10 -14.64
C THR A 170 4.62 -10.13 -15.80
N GLU A 171 5.07 -10.57 -16.98
CA GLU A 171 4.74 -9.98 -18.28
C GLU A 171 3.31 -10.41 -18.71
N GLU A 172 2.82 -9.86 -19.83
CA GLU A 172 1.42 -9.70 -20.31
C GLU A 172 0.47 -10.92 -20.29
N ASP A 173 0.93 -12.08 -19.84
CA ASP A 173 0.19 -13.32 -19.64
C ASP A 173 -0.76 -13.27 -18.41
N GLU A 174 -0.57 -12.29 -17.52
CA GLU A 174 -1.24 -12.18 -16.23
C GLU A 174 -2.75 -11.85 -16.31
N ILE A 175 -3.22 -11.25 -17.41
CA ILE A 175 -4.66 -10.92 -17.57
C ILE A 175 -5.48 -12.16 -17.99
N ASP A 176 -4.86 -13.08 -18.72
CA ASP A 176 -5.45 -14.39 -19.07
C ASP A 176 -5.23 -15.47 -17.99
N ALA A 177 -4.46 -15.15 -16.94
CA ALA A 177 -4.08 -16.06 -15.85
C ALA A 177 -4.82 -15.81 -14.51
N ILE A 178 -5.51 -14.67 -14.35
CA ILE A 178 -6.34 -14.40 -13.15
C ILE A 178 -7.55 -15.37 -13.07
N VAL A 179 -7.96 -15.93 -14.21
CA VAL A 179 -8.87 -17.06 -14.31
C VAL A 179 -8.10 -18.25 -14.88
N PRO A 180 -8.01 -19.39 -14.16
CA PRO A 180 -7.46 -20.60 -14.76
C PRO A 180 -8.25 -20.95 -16.02
N LYS A 181 -7.61 -20.93 -17.21
CA LYS A 181 -8.25 -21.39 -18.46
C LYS A 181 -8.72 -22.85 -18.37
N ASP A 182 -8.13 -23.65 -17.47
CA ASP A 182 -8.55 -25.01 -17.14
C ASP A 182 -9.91 -25.07 -16.40
N LEU A 183 -10.50 -23.92 -16.04
CA LEU A 183 -11.86 -23.77 -15.49
C LEU A 183 -12.84 -23.12 -16.48
N ILE A 184 -12.38 -22.80 -17.70
CA ILE A 184 -13.24 -22.33 -18.80
C ILE A 184 -13.57 -23.55 -19.65
N VAL A 185 -14.82 -23.99 -19.57
CA VAL A 185 -15.33 -25.14 -20.33
C VAL A 185 -15.50 -24.75 -21.79
N HIS A 186 -14.84 -25.48 -22.70
CA HIS A 186 -15.38 -25.78 -24.03
C HIS A 186 -15.71 -27.27 -24.10
#